data_AF-A0A7C7XRE0-F1
#
_entry.id   AF-A0A7C7XRE0-F1
#
_cell.length_a   1.000
_cell.length_b   1.000
_cell.length_c   1.000
_cell.angle_alpha   90.00
_cell.angle_beta   90.00
_cell.angle_gamma   90.00
#
_symmetry.space_group_name_H-M   'P 1'
#
loop_
_entity.id
_entity.type
_entity.pdbx_description
1 polymer ?
#
loop_
_entity_poly.entity_id
_entity_poly.type
_entity_poly.pdbx_seq_one_letter_code
_entity_poly.pdbx_strand_id
1 'polypeptide(L)'
;MATIAMGDSVEIEIVFLPPAVGAYMDTISVLSNDPYSPLITISLMGSGITEFADITVTDGENDSVSFFNFPLTRVNESFTATLYVVNIGSPDLEIETPFITGDGAFSTAGQASFLSFMDTLEIPITFSPTAIGAYTANLILGSSDPDEGVYTVALYGEAAEHIILSVPTFYVTIQEAIIAALPEDTVEVGSGTYEESIHLLDKNLVLRSIDGPDSTLVEGDGTGSVLTIAGGQSNLTRVSGFTFTGGGGATGGGIRIDSSSSPVLQNLIIVDNDATEDGGGVYIESSSPTFINVSIQYNDAVGDGGGIAIRDNANPIFNYLIIAGNDGDNGAGIFVRENSDPVFNHVTIADNEAQSDGGAIYIRNGSNIQL
;
A
#
# COMPACT_ATOMS: atom_id res chain seq x y z
N MET A 1 -21.67 53.93 22.30
CA MET A 1 -22.44 53.50 23.49
C MET A 1 -23.91 53.65 23.16
N ALA A 2 -24.65 52.55 23.18
CA ALA A 2 -26.09 52.52 22.95
C ALA A 2 -26.78 52.06 24.25
N THR A 3 -27.91 52.69 24.59
CA THR A 3 -28.76 52.23 25.70
C THR A 3 -29.90 51.42 25.08
N ILE A 4 -29.96 50.13 25.42
CA ILE A 4 -30.97 49.21 24.90
C ILE A 4 -32.01 49.02 25.99
N ALA A 5 -33.28 49.34 25.71
CA ALA A 5 -34.36 49.11 26.67
C ALA A 5 -34.73 47.62 26.73
N MET A 6 -35.46 47.22 27.76
CA MET A 6 -35.91 45.85 27.91
C MET A 6 -36.76 45.42 26.70
N GLY A 7 -36.31 44.38 25.99
CA GLY A 7 -36.98 43.84 24.81
C GLY A 7 -36.58 44.49 23.48
N ASP A 8 -35.75 45.54 23.51
CA ASP A 8 -35.22 46.19 22.31
C ASP A 8 -33.91 45.53 21.85
N SER A 9 -33.49 45.82 20.62
CA SER A 9 -32.22 45.39 20.03
C SER A 9 -31.44 46.56 19.44
N VAL A 10 -30.14 46.35 19.21
CA VAL A 10 -29.28 47.26 18.45
C VAL A 10 -28.66 46.48 17.30
N GLU A 11 -28.59 47.08 16.12
CA GLU A 11 -27.87 46.53 14.98
C GLU A 11 -26.39 46.89 15.07
N ILE A 12 -25.52 45.92 14.77
CA ILE A 12 -24.07 46.12 14.64
C ILE A 12 -23.72 45.79 13.20
N GLU A 13 -23.33 46.80 12.43
CA GLU A 13 -22.86 46.63 11.07
C GLU A 13 -21.39 46.18 11.07
N ILE A 14 -21.09 45.11 10.32
CA ILE A 14 -19.75 44.54 10.18
C ILE A 14 -19.42 44.57 8.70
N VAL A 15 -18.31 45.21 8.34
CA VAL A 15 -17.86 45.34 6.95
C VAL A 15 -16.57 44.55 6.77
N PHE A 16 -16.54 43.66 5.79
CA PHE A 16 -15.37 42.87 5.43
C PHE A 16 -14.74 43.41 4.14
N LEU A 17 -13.52 43.93 4.24
CA LEU A 17 -12.75 44.51 3.12
C LEU A 17 -11.33 43.89 3.11
N PRO A 18 -11.20 42.65 2.64
CA PRO A 18 -9.92 41.95 2.64
C PRO A 18 -8.93 42.63 1.67
N PRO A 19 -7.69 42.95 2.09
CA PRO A 19 -6.70 43.61 1.23
C PRO A 19 -6.01 42.66 0.24
N ALA A 20 -6.15 41.34 0.43
CA ALA A 20 -5.59 40.30 -0.42
C ALA A 20 -6.45 39.03 -0.35
N VAL A 21 -6.24 38.12 -1.30
CA VAL A 21 -6.85 36.78 -1.28
C VAL A 21 -6.39 36.01 -0.04
N GLY A 22 -7.30 35.25 0.58
CA GLY A 22 -6.99 34.37 1.71
C GLY A 22 -8.00 34.45 2.85
N ALA A 23 -7.85 33.55 3.82
CA ALA A 23 -8.72 33.49 4.99
C ALA A 23 -8.33 34.55 6.03
N TYR A 24 -9.33 35.25 6.57
CA TYR A 24 -9.22 36.23 7.62
C TYR A 24 -10.06 35.80 8.81
N MET A 25 -9.44 35.85 9.99
CA MET A 25 -10.12 35.67 11.26
C MET A 25 -9.95 36.92 12.10
N ASP A 26 -11.04 37.38 12.69
CA ASP A 26 -11.03 38.48 13.64
C ASP A 26 -12.05 38.23 14.74
N THR A 27 -12.12 39.10 15.73
CA THR A 27 -13.07 39.00 16.84
C THR A 27 -13.69 40.36 17.15
N ILE A 28 -15.00 40.40 17.28
CA ILE A 28 -15.70 41.55 17.83
C ILE A 28 -15.93 41.33 19.32
N SER A 29 -15.58 42.33 20.13
CA SER A 29 -15.84 42.35 21.57
C SER A 29 -16.94 43.37 21.89
N VAL A 30 -18.05 42.91 22.42
CA VAL A 30 -19.17 43.73 22.91
C VAL A 30 -19.09 43.81 24.43
N LEU A 31 -18.70 44.98 24.94
CA LEU A 31 -18.74 45.26 26.38
C LEU A 31 -20.11 45.80 26.77
N SER A 32 -20.66 45.28 27.87
CA SER A 32 -21.94 45.68 28.42
C SER A 32 -21.87 45.89 29.93
N ASN A 33 -22.87 46.57 30.48
CA ASN A 33 -23.06 46.69 31.93
C ASN A 33 -23.96 45.58 32.50
N ASP A 34 -24.20 44.51 31.74
CA ASP A 34 -24.86 43.30 32.24
C ASP A 34 -23.91 42.62 33.26
N PRO A 35 -24.32 42.48 34.54
CA PRO A 35 -23.49 41.86 35.56
C PRO A 35 -23.21 40.38 35.32
N TYR A 36 -23.97 39.69 34.45
CA TYR A 36 -23.78 38.28 34.14
C TYR A 36 -22.96 38.05 32.86
N SER A 37 -23.14 38.91 31.86
CA SER A 37 -22.41 38.84 30.57
C SER A 37 -21.77 40.19 30.20
N PRO A 38 -20.77 40.65 30.97
CA PRO A 38 -20.18 41.98 30.79
C PRO A 38 -19.33 42.11 29.53
N LEU A 39 -18.90 40.98 28.94
CA LEU A 39 -18.16 40.92 27.68
C LEU A 39 -18.66 39.72 26.88
N ILE A 40 -19.06 39.98 25.63
CA ILE A 40 -19.35 38.96 24.63
C ILE A 40 -18.32 39.09 23.52
N THR A 41 -17.65 38.00 23.18
CA THR A 41 -16.73 37.94 22.03
C THR A 41 -17.35 37.10 20.92
N ILE A 42 -17.38 37.63 19.71
CA ILE A 42 -17.91 36.97 18.51
C ILE A 42 -16.74 36.80 17.54
N SER A 43 -16.43 35.56 17.17
CA SER A 43 -15.45 35.27 16.13
C SER A 43 -16.04 35.60 14.76
N LEU A 44 -15.27 36.33 13.95
CA LEU A 44 -15.54 36.61 12.56
C LEU A 44 -14.61 35.79 11.69
N MET A 45 -15.15 35.23 10.62
CA MET A 45 -14.39 34.53 9.59
C MET A 45 -14.87 35.03 8.23
N GLY A 46 -13.93 35.30 7.32
CA GLY A 46 -14.21 35.69 5.95
C GLY A 46 -13.03 35.33 5.05
N SER A 47 -13.25 35.20 3.74
CA SER A 47 -12.17 34.94 2.78
C SER A 47 -12.13 36.04 1.73
N GLY A 48 -10.98 36.66 1.54
CA GLY A 48 -10.74 37.51 0.37
C GLY A 48 -10.59 36.66 -0.87
N ILE A 49 -11.24 37.07 -1.95
CA ILE A 49 -11.22 36.40 -3.27
C ILE A 49 -10.82 37.42 -4.33
N THR A 50 -10.34 36.94 -5.48
CA THR A 50 -9.95 37.81 -6.59
C THR A 50 -11.18 38.35 -7.34
N GLU A 51 -11.07 39.59 -7.81
CA GLU A 51 -12.12 40.26 -8.61
C GLU A 51 -12.17 39.76 -10.06
N PHE A 52 -11.17 38.98 -10.48
CA PHE A 52 -11.08 38.34 -11.79
C PHE A 52 -11.46 36.85 -11.69
N ALA A 53 -11.80 36.23 -12.81
CA ALA A 53 -11.90 34.76 -12.87
C ALA A 53 -10.49 34.19 -12.74
N ASP A 54 -10.32 33.08 -12.02
CA ASP A 54 -9.00 32.55 -11.66
C ASP A 54 -9.06 31.02 -11.67
N ILE A 55 -8.29 30.41 -12.57
CA ILE A 55 -8.27 28.97 -12.78
C ILE A 55 -7.24 28.30 -11.86
N THR A 56 -7.63 27.19 -11.24
CA THR A 56 -6.67 26.25 -10.66
C THR A 56 -6.98 24.83 -11.11
N VAL A 57 -5.93 24.06 -11.39
CA VAL A 57 -6.03 22.65 -11.74
C VAL A 57 -5.44 21.83 -10.60
N THR A 58 -6.19 20.85 -10.10
CA THR A 58 -5.80 20.02 -8.96
C THR A 58 -6.00 18.54 -9.27
N ASP A 59 -5.15 17.68 -8.70
CA ASP A 59 -5.32 16.22 -8.71
C ASP A 59 -6.11 15.72 -7.48
N GLY A 60 -6.60 16.65 -6.64
CA GLY A 60 -7.29 16.37 -5.39
C GLY A 60 -6.37 16.42 -4.15
N GLU A 61 -5.05 16.40 -4.35
CA GLU A 61 -4.05 16.52 -3.27
C GLU A 61 -3.21 17.79 -3.42
N ASN A 62 -2.82 18.13 -4.64
CA ASN A 62 -1.97 19.24 -4.99
C ASN A 62 -2.71 20.21 -5.92
N ASP A 63 -2.66 21.50 -5.58
CA ASP A 63 -3.20 22.55 -6.43
C ASP A 63 -2.15 23.06 -7.43
N SER A 64 -2.63 23.66 -8.52
CA SER A 64 -1.81 24.20 -9.61
C SER A 64 -0.88 23.16 -10.26
N VAL A 65 -1.45 21.99 -10.57
CA VAL A 65 -0.73 20.86 -11.19
C VAL A 65 -0.35 21.18 -12.63
N SER A 66 0.96 21.31 -12.90
CA SER A 66 1.50 21.52 -14.25
C SER A 66 2.04 20.24 -14.91
N PHE A 67 2.10 19.14 -14.16
CA PHE A 67 2.57 17.85 -14.63
C PHE A 67 1.86 16.70 -13.91
N PHE A 68 1.45 15.67 -14.64
CA PHE A 68 0.73 14.52 -14.11
C PHE A 68 1.31 13.19 -14.63
N ASN A 69 1.66 12.31 -13.70
CA ASN A 69 2.17 10.97 -13.99
C ASN A 69 1.06 9.93 -13.88
N PHE A 70 0.93 9.10 -14.90
CA PHE A 70 0.15 7.89 -14.83
C PHE A 70 0.96 6.76 -14.18
N PRO A 71 0.29 5.85 -13.45
CA PRO A 71 0.94 4.63 -13.00
C PRO A 71 1.37 3.77 -14.19
N LEU A 72 2.36 2.89 -13.96
CA LEU A 72 2.79 1.91 -14.94
C LEU A 72 1.58 1.09 -15.41
N THR A 73 1.21 1.23 -16.69
CA THR A 73 -0.02 0.67 -17.23
C THR A 73 0.29 -0.47 -18.20
N ARG A 74 -0.46 -1.56 -18.13
CA ARG A 74 -0.20 -2.70 -19.01
C ARG A 74 -0.51 -2.37 -20.47
N VAL A 75 0.29 -2.89 -21.39
CA VAL A 75 0.03 -2.80 -22.83
C VAL A 75 -1.38 -3.36 -23.16
N ASN A 76 -2.15 -2.60 -23.94
CA ASN A 76 -3.54 -2.89 -24.31
C ASN A 76 -4.57 -2.82 -23.16
N GLU A 77 -4.16 -2.40 -21.97
CA GLU A 77 -5.08 -1.98 -20.92
C GLU A 77 -5.23 -0.46 -20.90
N SER A 78 -6.08 0.06 -20.03
CA SER A 78 -6.27 1.50 -19.90
C SER A 78 -6.41 1.90 -18.45
N PHE A 79 -5.84 3.04 -18.10
CA PHE A 79 -5.97 3.66 -16.80
C PHE A 79 -6.59 5.05 -16.97
N THR A 80 -7.63 5.35 -16.19
CA THR A 80 -8.28 6.67 -16.19
C THR A 80 -8.04 7.36 -14.86
N ALA A 81 -7.49 8.57 -14.92
CA ALA A 81 -7.38 9.48 -13.79
C ALA A 81 -8.24 10.72 -14.06
N THR A 82 -8.68 11.40 -13.01
CA THR A 82 -9.46 12.64 -13.12
C THR A 82 -8.66 13.78 -12.54
N LEU A 83 -8.43 14.83 -13.33
CA LEU A 83 -8.02 16.13 -12.83
C LEU A 83 -9.25 17.01 -12.63
N TYR A 84 -9.15 17.99 -11.74
CA TYR A 84 -10.23 18.90 -11.42
C TYR A 84 -9.82 20.32 -11.77
N VAL A 85 -10.69 21.03 -12.48
CA VAL A 85 -10.54 22.46 -12.73
C VAL A 85 -11.48 23.20 -11.79
N VAL A 86 -10.96 24.14 -11.01
CA VAL A 86 -11.72 24.91 -10.03
C VAL A 86 -11.59 26.39 -10.35
N ASN A 87 -12.69 27.13 -10.25
CA ASN A 87 -12.65 28.59 -10.30
C ASN A 87 -12.49 29.15 -8.88
N ILE A 88 -11.35 29.78 -8.59
CA ILE A 88 -11.10 30.44 -7.30
C ILE A 88 -11.36 31.96 -7.36
N GLY A 89 -11.79 32.45 -8.52
CA GLY A 89 -12.15 33.83 -8.79
C GLY A 89 -13.64 34.13 -8.69
N SER A 90 -13.98 35.41 -8.55
CA SER A 90 -15.37 35.83 -8.30
C SER A 90 -16.30 35.82 -9.52
N PRO A 91 -15.88 36.21 -10.75
CA PRO A 91 -16.68 36.04 -11.95
C PRO A 91 -16.73 34.57 -12.38
N ASP A 92 -17.74 34.19 -13.16
CA ASP A 92 -17.80 32.87 -13.78
C ASP A 92 -16.59 32.67 -14.73
N LEU A 93 -15.92 31.54 -14.60
CA LEU A 93 -14.80 31.11 -15.43
C LEU A 93 -15.31 30.28 -16.61
N GLU A 94 -15.06 30.72 -17.84
CA GLU A 94 -15.34 29.93 -19.04
C GLU A 94 -14.16 29.01 -19.34
N ILE A 95 -14.46 27.71 -19.47
CA ILE A 95 -13.50 26.68 -19.89
C ILE A 95 -13.90 26.20 -21.28
N GLU A 96 -12.97 26.28 -22.23
CA GLU A 96 -13.15 25.69 -23.56
C GLU A 96 -13.07 24.16 -23.51
N THR A 97 -13.53 23.48 -24.57
CA THR A 97 -13.44 22.01 -24.64
C THR A 97 -11.98 21.55 -24.51
N PRO A 98 -11.65 20.78 -23.46
CA PRO A 98 -10.31 20.26 -23.25
C PRO A 98 -9.85 19.36 -24.39
N PHE A 99 -8.58 19.45 -24.77
CA PHE A 99 -7.99 18.56 -25.75
C PHE A 99 -6.55 18.20 -25.41
N ILE A 100 -6.09 17.08 -25.97
CA ILE A 100 -4.74 16.57 -25.74
C ILE A 100 -3.92 16.64 -27.03
N THR A 101 -2.66 17.04 -26.90
CA THR A 101 -1.67 17.03 -27.98
C THR A 101 -0.48 16.15 -27.61
N GLY A 102 0.20 15.55 -28.58
CA GLY A 102 1.31 14.63 -28.34
C GLY A 102 0.95 13.18 -28.68
N ASP A 103 1.37 12.23 -27.84
CA ASP A 103 1.11 10.82 -28.07
C ASP A 103 -0.38 10.46 -28.04
N GLY A 104 -0.83 9.70 -29.05
CA GLY A 104 -2.22 9.27 -29.20
C GLY A 104 -2.68 8.19 -28.21
N ALA A 105 -1.82 7.81 -27.26
CA ALA A 105 -2.18 6.92 -26.15
C ALA A 105 -3.02 7.64 -25.08
N PHE A 106 -3.03 8.98 -25.06
CA PHE A 106 -3.83 9.75 -24.13
C PHE A 106 -5.11 10.27 -24.78
N SER A 107 -6.21 10.24 -24.03
CA SER A 107 -7.50 10.78 -24.46
C SER A 107 -8.23 11.44 -23.29
N THR A 108 -9.12 12.38 -23.57
CA THR A 108 -9.99 13.00 -22.58
C THR A 108 -11.40 13.18 -23.16
N ALA A 109 -12.42 13.15 -22.31
CA ALA A 109 -13.82 13.32 -22.68
C ALA A 109 -14.42 14.65 -22.18
N GLY A 110 -13.58 15.64 -21.88
CA GLY A 110 -14.01 16.94 -21.37
C GLY A 110 -14.94 17.71 -22.32
N GLN A 111 -15.73 18.62 -21.74
CA GLN A 111 -16.63 19.52 -22.47
C GLN A 111 -16.39 20.95 -22.00
N ALA A 112 -16.70 21.92 -22.86
CA ALA A 112 -16.72 23.31 -22.47
C ALA A 112 -17.73 23.54 -21.33
N SER A 113 -17.41 24.42 -20.40
CA SER A 113 -18.23 24.69 -19.21
C SER A 113 -18.07 26.13 -18.72
N PHE A 114 -19.01 26.58 -17.89
CA PHE A 114 -18.89 27.79 -17.09
C PHE A 114 -18.87 27.38 -15.61
N LEU A 115 -17.86 27.84 -14.88
CA LEU A 115 -17.67 27.53 -13.47
C LEU A 115 -17.89 28.79 -12.65
N SER A 116 -18.91 28.80 -11.80
CA SER A 116 -19.05 29.84 -10.78
C SER A 116 -17.97 29.70 -9.70
N PHE A 117 -17.85 30.69 -8.83
CA PHE A 117 -16.89 30.67 -7.71
C PHE A 117 -16.98 29.36 -6.91
N MET A 118 -15.84 28.68 -6.76
CA MET A 118 -15.65 27.38 -6.11
C MET A 118 -16.38 26.20 -6.77
N ASP A 119 -16.93 26.38 -7.96
CA ASP A 119 -17.44 25.27 -8.76
C ASP A 119 -16.29 24.50 -9.42
N THR A 120 -16.53 23.22 -9.70
CA THR A 120 -15.50 22.27 -10.15
C THR A 120 -15.92 21.53 -11.42
N LEU A 121 -15.01 21.45 -12.40
CA LEU A 121 -15.14 20.61 -13.59
C LEU A 121 -14.22 19.40 -13.48
N GLU A 122 -14.77 18.20 -13.63
CA GLU A 122 -14.00 16.96 -13.74
C GLU A 122 -13.47 16.74 -15.16
N ILE A 123 -12.17 16.53 -15.27
CA ILE A 123 -11.45 16.23 -16.52
C ILE A 123 -10.91 14.81 -16.44
N PRO A 124 -11.68 13.80 -16.91
CA PRO A 124 -11.17 12.44 -17.00
C PRO A 124 -10.15 12.35 -18.14
N ILE A 125 -9.00 11.76 -17.84
CA ILE A 125 -7.89 11.52 -18.77
C ILE A 125 -7.60 10.03 -18.75
N THR A 126 -7.68 9.40 -19.92
CA THR A 126 -7.42 7.98 -20.09
C THR A 126 -6.11 7.77 -20.84
N PHE A 127 -5.23 6.95 -20.26
CA PHE A 127 -4.02 6.44 -20.87
C PHE A 127 -4.24 5.00 -21.35
N SER A 128 -4.09 4.75 -22.65
CA SER A 128 -4.35 3.48 -23.34
C SER A 128 -3.18 3.09 -24.26
N PRO A 129 -2.03 2.65 -23.68
CA PRO A 129 -0.85 2.30 -24.47
C PRO A 129 -1.04 1.02 -25.27
N THR A 130 -0.44 0.97 -26.47
CA THR A 130 -0.50 -0.20 -27.38
C THR A 130 0.86 -0.85 -27.62
N ALA A 131 1.92 -0.29 -27.05
CA ALA A 131 3.27 -0.84 -27.07
C ALA A 131 4.01 -0.50 -25.78
N ILE A 132 5.07 -1.25 -25.49
CA ILE A 132 5.97 -0.97 -24.36
C ILE A 132 6.72 0.35 -24.62
N GLY A 133 6.85 1.18 -23.59
CA GLY A 133 7.64 2.41 -23.63
C GLY A 133 7.03 3.58 -22.86
N ALA A 134 7.74 4.70 -22.89
CA ALA A 134 7.27 5.96 -22.32
C ALA A 134 6.46 6.77 -23.34
N TYR A 135 5.42 7.44 -22.87
CA TYR A 135 4.51 8.27 -23.63
C TYR A 135 4.42 9.65 -22.99
N THR A 136 4.33 10.69 -23.82
CA THR A 136 4.21 12.08 -23.37
C THR A 136 3.14 12.82 -24.16
N ALA A 137 2.36 13.62 -23.46
CA ALA A 137 1.35 14.48 -24.07
C ALA A 137 1.17 15.76 -23.26
N ASN A 138 0.37 16.70 -23.76
CA ASN A 138 -0.05 17.89 -23.04
C ASN A 138 -1.58 17.98 -23.08
N LEU A 139 -2.21 18.03 -21.91
CA LEU A 139 -3.59 18.47 -21.77
C LEU A 139 -3.62 20.00 -21.86
N ILE A 140 -4.44 20.53 -22.75
CA ILE A 140 -4.63 21.96 -22.99
C ILE A 140 -6.04 22.35 -22.56
N LEU A 141 -6.13 23.35 -21.66
CA LEU A 141 -7.37 23.93 -21.17
C LEU A 141 -7.40 25.41 -21.57
N GLY A 142 -8.29 25.77 -22.49
CA GLY A 142 -8.57 27.18 -22.79
C GLY A 142 -9.44 27.78 -21.69
N SER A 143 -9.11 28.99 -21.25
CA SER A 143 -9.72 29.63 -20.08
C SER A 143 -9.99 31.12 -20.34
N SER A 144 -11.04 31.67 -19.72
CA SER A 144 -11.29 33.12 -19.69
C SER A 144 -10.53 33.85 -18.57
N ASP A 145 -9.68 33.16 -17.83
CA ASP A 145 -8.78 33.77 -16.86
C ASP A 145 -7.88 34.84 -17.54
N PRO A 146 -7.90 36.11 -17.09
CA PRO A 146 -7.13 37.19 -17.70
C PRO A 146 -5.61 37.01 -17.70
N ASP A 147 -5.03 36.32 -16.73
CA ASP A 147 -3.58 36.07 -16.68
C ASP A 147 -3.18 34.63 -17.02
N GLU A 148 -4.14 33.70 -17.02
CA GLU A 148 -3.94 32.30 -17.43
C GLU A 148 -4.95 31.81 -18.48
N GLY A 149 -5.00 32.48 -19.64
CA GLY A 149 -5.94 32.12 -20.72
C GLY A 149 -5.73 30.72 -21.35
N VAL A 150 -4.59 30.08 -21.10
CA VAL A 150 -4.34 28.67 -21.46
C VAL A 150 -3.58 27.98 -20.34
N TYR A 151 -4.20 26.99 -19.71
CA TYR A 151 -3.56 26.11 -18.74
C TYR A 151 -3.03 24.86 -19.44
N THR A 152 -1.77 24.49 -19.21
CA THR A 152 -1.17 23.29 -19.79
C THR A 152 -0.68 22.35 -18.70
N VAL A 153 -1.14 21.09 -18.76
CA VAL A 153 -0.65 20.01 -17.90
C VAL A 153 0.11 19.02 -18.75
N ALA A 154 1.41 18.86 -18.48
CA ALA A 154 2.22 17.84 -19.13
C ALA A 154 1.87 16.46 -18.57
N LEU A 155 1.57 15.51 -19.45
CA LEU A 155 1.19 14.14 -19.12
C LEU A 155 2.35 13.20 -19.42
N TYR A 156 2.65 12.31 -18.49
CA TYR A 156 3.62 11.23 -18.67
C TYR A 156 2.99 9.90 -18.27
N GLY A 157 3.27 8.86 -19.06
CA GLY A 157 2.86 7.49 -18.77
C GLY A 157 3.88 6.51 -19.30
N GLU A 158 4.00 5.38 -18.62
CA GLU A 158 4.90 4.29 -19.03
C GLU A 158 4.08 3.00 -19.17
N ALA A 159 4.43 2.21 -20.19
CA ALA A 159 3.75 0.96 -20.49
C ALA A 159 4.70 -0.23 -20.52
N ALA A 160 4.25 -1.34 -19.94
CA ALA A 160 4.97 -2.61 -19.88
C ALA A 160 4.00 -3.81 -19.98
N GLU A 161 4.51 -5.01 -20.23
CA GLU A 161 3.69 -6.24 -20.19
C GLU A 161 3.43 -6.69 -18.75
N HIS A 162 4.44 -6.53 -17.89
CA HIS A 162 4.37 -6.81 -16.46
C HIS A 162 4.45 -5.51 -15.69
N ILE A 163 3.54 -5.31 -14.74
CA ILE A 163 3.40 -4.04 -14.03
C ILE A 163 3.64 -4.20 -12.54
N ILE A 164 3.61 -3.06 -11.84
CA ILE A 164 3.69 -2.97 -10.39
C ILE A 164 2.29 -2.64 -9.87
N LEU A 165 1.78 -3.49 -8.97
CA LEU A 165 0.54 -3.28 -8.24
C LEU A 165 0.89 -2.81 -6.83
N SER A 166 0.67 -1.52 -6.55
CA SER A 166 1.08 -0.89 -5.30
C SER A 166 0.00 -0.95 -4.22
N VAL A 167 0.38 -1.40 -3.03
CA VAL A 167 -0.44 -1.49 -1.82
C VAL A 167 0.15 -0.53 -0.76
N PRO A 168 -0.62 0.37 -0.11
CA PRO A 168 -2.07 0.51 -0.19
C PRO A 168 -2.56 1.47 -1.29
N THR A 169 -1.66 2.01 -2.14
CA THR A 169 -1.97 3.12 -3.05
C THR A 169 -3.11 2.83 -4.02
N PHE A 170 -3.05 1.69 -4.71
CA PHE A 170 -4.07 1.31 -5.71
C PHE A 170 -4.95 0.14 -5.25
N TYR A 171 -4.44 -0.66 -4.31
CA TYR A 171 -5.14 -1.79 -3.72
C TYR A 171 -5.09 -1.64 -2.22
N VAL A 172 -6.22 -1.78 -1.54
CA VAL A 172 -6.28 -1.65 -0.08
C VAL A 172 -5.53 -2.79 0.60
N THR A 173 -5.65 -4.00 0.05
CA THR A 173 -5.09 -5.24 0.62
C THR A 173 -4.07 -5.89 -0.31
N ILE A 174 -3.15 -6.65 0.29
CA ILE A 174 -2.14 -7.42 -0.45
C ILE A 174 -2.82 -8.54 -1.26
N GLN A 175 -3.81 -9.20 -0.69
CA GLN A 175 -4.51 -10.30 -1.35
C GLN A 175 -5.29 -9.84 -2.59
N GLU A 176 -5.92 -8.66 -2.57
CA GLU A 176 -6.59 -8.09 -3.75
C GLU A 176 -5.60 -7.80 -4.88
N ALA A 177 -4.44 -7.23 -4.56
CA ALA A 177 -3.38 -7.00 -5.54
C ALA A 177 -2.90 -8.31 -6.16
N ILE A 178 -2.70 -9.37 -5.35
CA ILE A 178 -2.35 -10.71 -5.86
C ILE A 178 -3.44 -11.28 -6.76
N ILE A 179 -4.71 -11.09 -6.44
CA ILE A 179 -5.83 -11.55 -7.26
C ILE A 179 -5.85 -10.83 -8.61
N ALA A 180 -5.58 -9.52 -8.63
CA ALA A 180 -5.53 -8.71 -9.85
C ALA A 180 -4.28 -8.96 -10.71
N ALA A 181 -3.15 -9.31 -10.09
CA ALA A 181 -1.87 -9.52 -10.76
C ALA A 181 -1.95 -10.63 -11.83
N LEU A 182 -1.28 -10.45 -12.95
CA LEU A 182 -0.96 -11.50 -13.90
C LEU A 182 0.37 -12.19 -13.52
N PRO A 183 0.66 -13.38 -14.07
CA PRO A 183 2.00 -13.96 -13.93
C PRO A 183 3.10 -12.97 -14.35
N GLU A 184 4.17 -12.98 -13.58
CA GLU A 184 5.38 -12.15 -13.66
C GLU A 184 5.20 -10.67 -13.28
N ASP A 185 4.00 -10.26 -12.86
CA ASP A 185 3.81 -8.96 -12.23
C ASP A 185 4.53 -8.85 -10.87
N THR A 186 4.66 -7.62 -10.39
CA THR A 186 5.11 -7.31 -9.05
C THR A 186 3.98 -6.74 -8.21
N VAL A 187 3.72 -7.33 -7.04
CA VAL A 187 2.95 -6.70 -5.97
C VAL A 187 3.95 -6.02 -5.04
N GLU A 188 3.85 -4.70 -4.95
CA GLU A 188 4.72 -3.85 -4.15
C GLU A 188 3.96 -3.28 -2.96
N VAL A 189 4.49 -3.49 -1.75
CA VAL A 189 3.80 -3.20 -0.49
C VAL A 189 4.56 -2.14 0.28
N GLY A 190 3.84 -1.09 0.66
CA GLY A 190 4.32 0.00 1.51
C GLY A 190 4.60 -0.43 2.96
N SER A 191 5.15 0.48 3.73
CA SER A 191 5.17 0.35 5.20
C SER A 191 3.76 0.27 5.76
N GLY A 192 3.55 -0.58 6.77
CA GLY A 192 2.26 -0.75 7.42
C GLY A 192 2.12 -2.09 8.12
N THR A 193 0.97 -2.27 8.77
CA THR A 193 0.49 -3.54 9.29
C THR A 193 -0.72 -3.97 8.48
N TYR A 194 -0.64 -5.15 7.90
CA TYR A 194 -1.65 -5.74 7.02
C TYR A 194 -2.22 -6.97 7.73
N GLU A 195 -3.44 -6.85 8.26
CA GLU A 195 -4.16 -7.95 8.91
C GLU A 195 -4.78 -8.86 7.84
N GLU A 196 -3.98 -9.80 7.32
CA GLU A 196 -4.33 -10.63 6.17
C GLU A 196 -3.64 -12.00 6.22
N SER A 197 -4.29 -12.99 5.61
CA SER A 197 -3.67 -14.27 5.26
C SER A 197 -3.48 -14.35 3.74
N ILE A 198 -2.22 -14.40 3.30
CA ILE A 198 -1.83 -14.26 1.90
C ILE A 198 -1.74 -15.64 1.23
N HIS A 199 -2.37 -15.78 0.05
CA HIS A 199 -2.25 -16.94 -0.82
C HIS A 199 -1.79 -16.53 -2.22
N LEU A 200 -0.63 -17.05 -2.67
CA LEU A 200 -0.06 -16.71 -4.00
C LEU A 200 -0.78 -17.37 -5.19
N LEU A 201 -1.81 -18.17 -4.90
CA LEU A 201 -2.63 -18.91 -5.87
C LEU A 201 -1.75 -19.83 -6.71
N ASP A 202 -1.86 -19.79 -8.04
CA ASP A 202 -1.05 -20.50 -9.03
C ASP A 202 -0.08 -19.56 -9.78
N LYS A 203 0.13 -18.35 -9.25
CA LYS A 203 0.86 -17.29 -9.95
C LYS A 203 2.35 -17.32 -9.60
N ASN A 204 3.17 -17.21 -10.64
CA ASN A 204 4.55 -16.78 -10.49
C ASN A 204 4.57 -15.26 -10.44
N LEU A 205 4.90 -14.64 -9.32
CA LEU A 205 4.94 -13.17 -9.19
C LEU A 205 6.01 -12.74 -8.17
N VAL A 206 6.35 -11.46 -8.18
CA VAL A 206 7.20 -10.85 -7.16
C VAL A 206 6.33 -10.16 -6.13
N LEU A 207 6.38 -10.59 -4.87
CA LEU A 207 5.78 -9.89 -3.73
C LEU A 207 6.91 -9.24 -2.94
N ARG A 208 6.95 -7.90 -2.87
CA ARG A 208 8.03 -7.18 -2.18
C ARG A 208 7.53 -6.03 -1.33
N SER A 209 8.14 -5.85 -0.16
CA SER A 209 8.08 -4.59 0.58
C SER A 209 9.05 -3.58 -0.01
N ILE A 210 8.70 -2.29 0.04
CA ILE A 210 9.59 -1.17 -0.33
C ILE A 210 10.55 -0.78 0.80
N ASP A 211 10.13 -0.91 2.06
CA ASP A 211 10.85 -0.40 3.24
C ASP A 211 11.50 -1.51 4.07
N GLY A 212 11.21 -2.77 3.75
CA GLY A 212 11.80 -3.95 4.38
C GLY A 212 11.02 -4.49 5.59
N PRO A 213 11.53 -5.57 6.20
CA PRO A 213 10.76 -6.38 7.13
C PRO A 213 10.44 -5.65 8.44
N ASP A 214 11.28 -4.70 8.87
CA ASP A 214 11.06 -3.91 10.09
C ASP A 214 9.89 -2.92 9.95
N SER A 215 9.39 -2.67 8.74
CA SER A 215 8.36 -1.66 8.46
C SER A 215 7.11 -2.20 7.75
N THR A 216 7.17 -3.43 7.22
CA THR A 216 6.02 -4.07 6.56
C THR A 216 5.67 -5.39 7.26
N LEU A 217 4.67 -5.31 8.14
CA LEU A 217 4.14 -6.44 8.92
C LEU A 217 2.90 -7.01 8.26
N VAL A 218 2.86 -8.32 8.09
CA VAL A 218 1.64 -9.06 7.74
C VAL A 218 1.26 -9.90 8.96
N GLU A 219 0.08 -9.63 9.50
CA GLU A 219 -0.44 -10.25 10.71
C GLU A 219 -1.61 -11.18 10.34
N GLY A 220 -1.43 -12.47 10.59
CA GLY A 220 -2.48 -13.47 10.42
C GLY A 220 -3.55 -13.37 11.50
N ASP A 221 -4.65 -14.09 11.30
CA ASP A 221 -5.77 -14.15 12.24
C ASP A 221 -5.68 -15.34 13.24
N GLY A 222 -4.55 -16.05 13.25
CA GLY A 222 -4.32 -17.25 14.05
C GLY A 222 -5.06 -18.50 13.57
N THR A 223 -5.76 -18.48 12.43
CA THR A 223 -6.53 -19.64 11.93
C THR A 223 -5.81 -20.45 10.85
N GLY A 224 -4.75 -19.90 10.27
CA GLY A 224 -3.96 -20.52 9.22
C GLY A 224 -2.65 -19.78 8.95
N SER A 225 -1.93 -20.23 7.93
CA SER A 225 -0.65 -19.66 7.52
C SER A 225 -0.78 -18.18 7.13
N VAL A 226 0.13 -17.33 7.59
CA VAL A 226 0.21 -15.93 7.13
C VAL A 226 0.52 -15.87 5.63
N LEU A 227 1.41 -16.74 5.15
CA LEU A 227 1.72 -16.88 3.72
C LEU A 227 1.60 -18.34 3.27
N THR A 228 0.79 -18.58 2.24
CA THR A 228 0.63 -19.87 1.58
C THR A 228 1.16 -19.83 0.14
N ILE A 229 2.07 -20.76 -0.19
CA ILE A 229 2.63 -20.99 -1.53
C ILE A 229 2.39 -22.45 -1.92
N ALA A 230 1.29 -22.70 -2.61
CA ALA A 230 0.72 -24.05 -2.81
C ALA A 230 0.27 -24.32 -4.26
N GLY A 231 0.74 -23.53 -5.22
CA GLY A 231 0.31 -23.55 -6.63
C GLY A 231 1.31 -24.14 -7.60
N GLY A 232 2.41 -24.73 -7.13
CA GLY A 232 3.51 -25.18 -8.00
C GLY A 232 4.35 -24.03 -8.52
N GLN A 233 4.53 -22.98 -7.71
CA GLN A 233 5.34 -21.82 -8.03
C GLN A 233 6.78 -22.22 -8.37
N SER A 234 7.38 -21.53 -9.32
CA SER A 234 8.80 -21.66 -9.67
C SER A 234 9.67 -20.65 -8.93
N ASN A 235 10.97 -20.62 -9.24
CA ASN A 235 11.90 -19.61 -8.74
C ASN A 235 11.67 -18.19 -9.29
N LEU A 236 10.72 -18.02 -10.22
CA LEU A 236 10.20 -16.72 -10.61
C LEU A 236 9.32 -16.11 -9.52
N THR A 237 8.73 -16.92 -8.66
CA THR A 237 8.05 -16.42 -7.46
C THR A 237 9.09 -15.95 -6.45
N ARG A 238 9.01 -14.68 -6.08
CA ARG A 238 9.92 -14.06 -5.12
C ARG A 238 9.12 -13.35 -4.04
N VAL A 239 9.45 -13.60 -2.78
CA VAL A 239 8.84 -12.92 -1.63
C VAL A 239 9.94 -12.24 -0.84
N SER A 240 9.82 -10.93 -0.57
CA SER A 240 10.88 -10.24 0.15
C SER A 240 10.49 -9.03 0.98
N GLY A 241 11.15 -8.88 2.14
CA GLY A 241 11.07 -7.69 2.96
C GLY A 241 9.88 -7.63 3.90
N PHE A 242 9.36 -8.77 4.36
CA PHE A 242 8.19 -8.82 5.24
C PHE A 242 8.53 -9.39 6.61
N THR A 243 7.82 -8.92 7.62
CA THR A 243 7.61 -9.68 8.85
C THR A 243 6.28 -10.42 8.76
N PHE A 244 6.28 -11.73 9.01
CA PHE A 244 5.09 -12.59 9.07
C PHE A 244 4.86 -13.03 10.52
N THR A 245 3.70 -12.68 11.09
CA THR A 245 3.35 -12.90 12.51
C THR A 245 1.89 -13.27 12.69
N GLY A 246 1.51 -13.79 13.86
CA GLY A 246 0.10 -14.02 14.21
C GLY A 246 -0.55 -15.14 13.40
N GLY A 247 0.26 -15.94 12.72
CA GLY A 247 -0.16 -17.12 11.99
C GLY A 247 -0.54 -18.29 12.88
N GLY A 248 -1.29 -19.23 12.32
CA GLY A 248 -1.89 -20.34 13.06
C GLY A 248 -2.20 -21.57 12.20
N GLY A 249 -3.20 -22.33 12.65
CA GLY A 249 -3.71 -23.49 11.93
C GLY A 249 -2.89 -24.77 12.17
N ALA A 250 -3.10 -25.77 11.30
CA ALA A 250 -2.49 -27.09 11.48
C ALA A 250 -0.98 -27.09 11.17
N THR A 251 -0.59 -26.50 10.05
CA THR A 251 0.80 -26.51 9.60
C THR A 251 1.23 -25.17 9.01
N GLY A 252 2.48 -24.80 9.25
CA GLY A 252 3.08 -23.61 8.65
C GLY A 252 2.45 -22.32 9.16
N GLY A 253 2.42 -22.10 10.47
CA GLY A 253 1.78 -20.92 11.07
C GLY A 253 2.21 -19.62 10.40
N GLY A 254 3.52 -19.38 10.29
CA GLY A 254 4.04 -18.27 9.50
C GLY A 254 3.90 -18.51 7.99
N ILE A 255 4.57 -19.54 7.48
CA ILE A 255 4.63 -19.84 6.05
C ILE A 255 4.38 -21.33 5.79
N ARG A 256 3.48 -21.64 4.85
CA ARG A 256 3.29 -22.97 4.29
C ARG A 256 3.68 -23.03 2.81
N ILE A 257 4.55 -23.97 2.47
CA ILE A 257 5.02 -24.21 1.09
C ILE A 257 4.79 -25.67 0.73
N ASP A 258 3.97 -25.92 -0.29
CA ASP A 258 3.63 -27.26 -0.75
C ASP A 258 3.52 -27.34 -2.29
N SER A 259 3.07 -28.49 -2.79
CA SER A 259 2.70 -28.70 -4.20
C SER A 259 3.82 -28.49 -5.22
N SER A 260 5.03 -29.00 -4.93
CA SER A 260 6.20 -28.89 -5.83
C SER A 260 6.64 -27.45 -6.09
N SER A 261 6.43 -26.56 -5.11
CA SER A 261 6.81 -25.16 -5.22
C SER A 261 8.30 -24.95 -4.95
N SER A 262 8.91 -24.01 -5.66
CA SER A 262 10.33 -23.64 -5.58
C SER A 262 10.56 -22.11 -5.55
N PRO A 263 9.80 -21.34 -4.76
CA PRO A 263 9.96 -19.88 -4.66
C PRO A 263 11.30 -19.47 -4.04
N VAL A 264 11.67 -18.20 -4.22
CA VAL A 264 12.78 -17.56 -3.51
C VAL A 264 12.23 -16.60 -2.46
N LEU A 265 12.50 -16.88 -1.19
CA LEU A 265 12.11 -16.06 -0.04
C LEU A 265 13.35 -15.38 0.53
N GLN A 266 13.33 -14.05 0.66
CA GLN A 266 14.53 -13.31 1.07
C GLN A 266 14.23 -12.13 2.00
N ASN A 267 15.14 -11.85 2.94
CA ASN A 267 15.02 -10.71 3.85
C ASN A 267 13.68 -10.72 4.61
N LEU A 268 13.41 -11.83 5.30
CA LEU A 268 12.15 -12.04 6.02
C LEU A 268 12.39 -12.22 7.52
N ILE A 269 11.39 -11.82 8.31
CA ILE A 269 11.27 -12.14 9.72
C ILE A 269 10.00 -12.98 9.87
N ILE A 270 10.10 -14.16 10.47
CA ILE A 270 8.99 -15.08 10.72
C ILE A 270 8.95 -15.28 12.23
N VAL A 271 7.98 -14.66 12.89
CA VAL A 271 7.98 -14.49 14.34
C VAL A 271 6.61 -14.64 14.96
N ASP A 272 6.52 -15.16 16.17
CA ASP A 272 5.28 -15.25 16.95
C ASP A 272 4.13 -15.87 16.15
N ASN A 273 4.38 -17.04 15.56
CA ASN A 273 3.38 -17.85 14.86
C ASN A 273 3.20 -19.20 15.55
N ASP A 274 1.98 -19.72 15.49
CA ASP A 274 1.60 -20.97 16.12
C ASP A 274 1.23 -22.04 15.08
N ALA A 275 1.41 -23.31 15.40
CA ALA A 275 0.83 -24.43 14.66
C ALA A 275 0.33 -25.52 15.61
N THR A 276 -0.87 -26.07 15.36
CA THR A 276 -1.43 -27.15 16.17
C THR A 276 -0.85 -28.52 15.81
N GLU A 277 -0.17 -28.62 14.67
CA GLU A 277 0.61 -29.80 14.27
C GLU A 277 2.07 -29.39 14.05
N ASP A 278 2.50 -28.98 12.87
CA ASP A 278 3.93 -28.91 12.55
C ASP A 278 4.34 -27.61 11.85
N GLY A 279 5.57 -27.14 12.10
CA GLY A 279 6.09 -25.95 11.44
C GLY A 279 5.41 -24.68 11.92
N GLY A 280 5.59 -24.31 13.20
CA GLY A 280 5.03 -23.06 13.74
C GLY A 280 5.44 -21.85 12.89
N GLY A 281 6.73 -21.74 12.61
CA GLY A 281 7.27 -20.74 11.68
C GLY A 281 7.07 -21.13 10.23
N VAL A 282 7.68 -22.24 9.80
CA VAL A 282 7.70 -22.66 8.39
C VAL A 282 7.41 -24.15 8.23
N TYR A 283 6.47 -24.49 7.35
CA TYR A 283 6.21 -25.86 6.92
C TYR A 283 6.50 -26.02 5.42
N ILE A 284 7.31 -27.02 5.07
CA ILE A 284 7.70 -27.33 3.69
C ILE A 284 7.41 -28.80 3.40
N GLU A 285 6.58 -29.07 2.39
CA GLU A 285 6.20 -30.41 1.98
C GLU A 285 6.35 -30.58 0.46
N SER A 286 7.00 -31.65 0.01
CA SER A 286 7.15 -31.98 -1.42
C SER A 286 7.61 -30.79 -2.28
N SER A 287 8.47 -29.93 -1.73
CA SER A 287 8.82 -28.62 -2.29
C SER A 287 10.29 -28.28 -2.07
N SER A 288 10.84 -27.38 -2.87
CA SER A 288 12.27 -27.02 -2.84
C SER A 288 12.49 -25.49 -2.91
N PRO A 289 11.95 -24.72 -1.95
CA PRO A 289 12.16 -23.27 -1.90
C PRO A 289 13.60 -22.90 -1.55
N THR A 290 14.01 -21.67 -1.87
CA THR A 290 15.26 -21.08 -1.41
C THR A 290 14.99 -19.93 -0.44
N PHE A 291 15.57 -20.00 0.76
CA PHE A 291 15.50 -18.94 1.76
C PHE A 291 16.86 -18.24 1.87
N ILE A 292 16.86 -16.90 1.92
CA ILE A 292 18.08 -16.08 1.97
C ILE A 292 17.92 -14.96 2.99
N ASN A 293 18.80 -14.88 3.99
CA ASN A 293 18.77 -13.83 5.00
C ASN A 293 17.41 -13.77 5.72
N VAL A 294 17.10 -14.83 6.47
CA VAL A 294 15.79 -15.01 7.13
C VAL A 294 15.99 -15.29 8.62
N SER A 295 15.17 -14.63 9.44
CA SER A 295 15.08 -14.88 10.88
C SER A 295 13.78 -15.60 11.20
N ILE A 296 13.85 -16.71 11.92
CA ILE A 296 12.72 -17.55 12.32
C ILE A 296 12.78 -17.68 13.85
N GLN A 297 11.92 -16.95 14.54
CA GLN A 297 12.04 -16.79 15.99
C GLN A 297 10.72 -16.90 16.73
N TYR A 298 10.73 -17.43 17.95
CA TYR A 298 9.56 -17.43 18.83
C TYR A 298 8.29 -18.02 18.19
N ASN A 299 8.45 -19.03 17.34
CA ASN A 299 7.32 -19.76 16.79
C ASN A 299 7.11 -21.05 17.59
N ASP A 300 5.84 -21.44 17.76
CA ASP A 300 5.43 -22.61 18.55
C ASP A 300 4.72 -23.62 17.65
N ALA A 301 5.07 -24.89 17.81
CA ALA A 301 4.33 -26.00 17.23
C ALA A 301 3.98 -27.01 18.31
N VAL A 302 2.70 -27.37 18.43
CA VAL A 302 2.30 -28.44 19.36
C VAL A 302 2.92 -29.79 18.97
N GLY A 303 3.18 -30.01 17.67
CA GLY A 303 3.91 -31.15 17.12
C GLY A 303 5.35 -30.80 16.76
N ASP A 304 5.83 -31.23 15.59
CA ASP A 304 7.26 -31.17 15.25
C ASP A 304 7.66 -29.84 14.58
N GLY A 305 8.89 -29.38 14.84
CA GLY A 305 9.51 -28.30 14.09
C GLY A 305 8.92 -26.91 14.36
N GLY A 306 8.96 -26.43 15.61
CA GLY A 306 8.56 -25.07 16.00
C GLY A 306 9.00 -23.99 15.02
N GLY A 307 10.29 -23.96 14.70
CA GLY A 307 10.86 -23.09 13.69
C GLY A 307 10.56 -23.58 12.27
N ILE A 308 11.09 -24.75 11.89
CA ILE A 308 10.95 -25.31 10.54
C ILE A 308 10.61 -26.80 10.59
N ALA A 309 9.58 -27.22 9.85
CA ALA A 309 9.29 -28.62 9.54
C ALA A 309 9.42 -28.90 8.03
N ILE A 310 10.21 -29.93 7.68
CA ILE A 310 10.54 -30.32 6.28
C ILE A 310 10.16 -31.78 6.04
N ARG A 311 9.31 -32.04 5.03
CA ARG A 311 8.66 -33.34 4.82
C ARG A 311 8.51 -33.75 3.36
N ASP A 312 8.26 -35.05 3.16
CA ASP A 312 7.88 -35.68 1.90
C ASP A 312 8.76 -35.30 0.70
N ASN A 313 10.04 -35.67 0.74
CA ASN A 313 11.01 -35.40 -0.34
C ASN A 313 11.21 -33.91 -0.63
N ALA A 314 11.14 -33.06 0.40
CA ALA A 314 11.43 -31.63 0.28
C ALA A 314 12.93 -31.36 0.37
N ASN A 315 13.45 -30.53 -0.53
CA ASN A 315 14.89 -30.24 -0.64
C ASN A 315 15.16 -28.72 -0.67
N PRO A 316 14.72 -27.97 0.36
CA PRO A 316 14.96 -26.53 0.42
C PRO A 316 16.44 -26.19 0.60
N ILE A 317 16.80 -24.98 0.14
CA ILE A 317 18.12 -24.40 0.34
C ILE A 317 17.99 -23.17 1.24
N PHE A 318 18.71 -23.18 2.34
CA PHE A 318 18.73 -22.11 3.33
C PHE A 318 20.10 -21.43 3.34
N ASN A 319 20.13 -20.12 3.20
CA ASN A 319 21.37 -19.33 3.25
C ASN A 319 21.21 -18.18 4.24
N TYR A 320 22.12 -18.09 5.22
CA TYR A 320 22.11 -17.01 6.22
C TYR A 320 20.81 -17.02 7.04
N LEU A 321 20.65 -18.04 7.88
CA LEU A 321 19.48 -18.19 8.75
C LEU A 321 19.81 -17.96 10.21
N ILE A 322 18.86 -17.36 10.92
CA ILE A 322 18.80 -17.35 12.38
C ILE A 322 17.51 -18.10 12.77
N ILE A 323 17.65 -19.15 13.58
CA ILE A 323 16.53 -19.95 14.08
C ILE A 323 16.64 -19.98 15.60
N ALA A 324 15.82 -19.19 16.30
CA ALA A 324 15.99 -19.03 17.74
C ALA A 324 14.70 -18.90 18.56
N GLY A 325 14.69 -19.46 19.76
CA GLY A 325 13.55 -19.30 20.67
C GLY A 325 12.28 -20.01 20.22
N ASN A 326 12.36 -21.00 19.32
CA ASN A 326 11.18 -21.74 18.86
C ASN A 326 10.90 -22.95 19.76
N ASP A 327 9.62 -23.31 19.92
CA ASP A 327 9.14 -24.44 20.73
C ASP A 327 8.47 -25.52 19.86
N GLY A 328 8.70 -26.79 20.19
CA GLY A 328 8.12 -27.92 19.48
C GLY A 328 8.24 -29.23 20.25
N ASP A 329 7.55 -30.29 19.83
CA ASP A 329 7.70 -31.63 20.41
C ASP A 329 9.06 -32.24 20.03
N ASN A 330 9.36 -32.29 18.72
CA ASN A 330 10.66 -32.75 18.21
C ASN A 330 11.25 -31.76 17.21
N GLY A 331 12.57 -31.59 17.24
CA GLY A 331 13.26 -30.73 16.28
C GLY A 331 12.81 -29.27 16.39
N ALA A 332 12.62 -28.75 17.59
CA ALA A 332 11.98 -27.44 17.82
C ALA A 332 12.57 -26.31 16.96
N GLY A 333 13.88 -26.29 16.75
CA GLY A 333 14.49 -25.45 15.71
C GLY A 333 14.19 -25.97 14.30
N ILE A 334 14.69 -27.16 13.98
CA ILE A 334 14.53 -27.80 12.66
C ILE A 334 14.12 -29.27 12.80
N PHE A 335 13.03 -29.64 12.17
CA PHE A 335 12.59 -31.01 12.02
C PHE A 335 12.60 -31.46 10.55
N VAL A 336 13.20 -32.62 10.26
CA VAL A 336 13.33 -33.16 8.90
C VAL A 336 12.91 -34.64 8.83
N ARG A 337 12.00 -35.00 7.93
CA ARG A 337 11.60 -36.39 7.69
C ARG A 337 11.28 -36.73 6.23
N GLU A 338 11.09 -38.02 5.98
CA GLU A 338 10.58 -38.61 4.72
C GLU A 338 11.47 -38.34 3.49
N ASN A 339 12.73 -38.79 3.56
CA ASN A 339 13.72 -38.67 2.47
C ASN A 339 13.90 -37.22 1.99
N SER A 340 13.88 -36.27 2.92
CA SER A 340 14.11 -34.86 2.65
C SER A 340 15.58 -34.53 2.86
N ASP A 341 16.22 -33.86 1.90
CA ASP A 341 17.66 -33.56 1.95
C ASP A 341 17.93 -32.04 1.89
N PRO A 342 17.58 -31.27 2.94
CA PRO A 342 17.76 -29.82 2.96
C PRO A 342 19.24 -29.42 3.11
N VAL A 343 19.59 -28.28 2.52
CA VAL A 343 20.93 -27.68 2.60
C VAL A 343 20.88 -26.39 3.39
N PHE A 344 21.68 -26.30 4.45
CA PHE A 344 21.86 -25.09 5.25
C PHE A 344 23.27 -24.56 5.06
N ASN A 345 23.39 -23.31 4.60
CA ASN A 345 24.64 -22.59 4.51
C ASN A 345 24.58 -21.39 5.46
N HIS A 346 25.53 -21.31 6.40
CA HIS A 346 25.61 -20.22 7.38
C HIS A 346 24.32 -20.09 8.22
N VAL A 347 24.14 -21.03 9.15
CA VAL A 347 22.98 -21.06 10.05
C VAL A 347 23.40 -20.85 11.50
N THR A 348 22.61 -20.07 12.24
CA THR A 348 22.65 -19.99 13.70
C THR A 348 21.38 -20.59 14.27
N ILE A 349 21.53 -21.60 15.14
CA ILE A 349 20.42 -22.27 15.81
C ILE A 349 20.66 -22.13 17.31
N ALA A 350 19.80 -21.42 18.02
CA ALA A 350 20.00 -21.08 19.43
C ALA A 350 18.70 -21.12 20.22
N ASP A 351 18.75 -21.49 21.49
CA ASP A 351 17.63 -21.33 22.44
C ASP A 351 16.28 -21.91 21.97
N ASN A 352 16.30 -22.97 21.16
CA ASN A 352 15.08 -23.69 20.77
C ASN A 352 14.80 -24.83 21.78
N GLU A 353 13.55 -24.98 22.19
CA GLU A 353 13.12 -25.89 23.26
C GLU A 353 12.27 -27.01 22.68
N ALA A 354 12.72 -28.26 22.84
CA ALA A 354 11.94 -29.42 22.44
C ALA A 354 11.40 -30.17 23.67
N GLN A 355 10.15 -30.62 23.62
CA GLN A 355 9.53 -31.40 24.69
C GLN A 355 10.04 -32.84 24.74
N SER A 356 10.31 -33.43 23.57
CA SER A 356 10.73 -34.82 23.41
C SER A 356 12.18 -34.91 22.94
N ASP A 357 12.45 -34.73 21.64
CA ASP A 357 13.78 -34.97 21.06
C ASP A 357 14.30 -33.78 20.24
N GLY A 358 15.58 -33.45 20.44
CA GLY A 358 16.35 -32.57 19.54
C GLY A 358 15.89 -31.12 19.51
N GLY A 359 16.20 -30.33 20.55
CA GLY A 359 15.89 -28.90 20.59
C GLY A 359 16.36 -28.12 19.36
N ALA A 360 17.61 -28.36 18.91
CA ALA A 360 18.13 -27.69 17.72
C ALA A 360 17.65 -28.35 16.41
N ILE A 361 17.93 -29.64 16.24
CA ILE A 361 17.67 -30.38 15.00
C ILE A 361 17.25 -31.81 15.32
N TYR A 362 16.20 -32.31 14.67
CA TYR A 362 15.81 -33.72 14.69
C TYR A 362 15.56 -34.25 13.26
N ILE A 363 16.17 -35.39 12.92
CA ILE A 363 16.16 -35.96 11.56
C ILE A 363 15.74 -37.43 11.65
N ARG A 364 14.77 -37.84 10.81
CA ARG A 364 14.35 -39.26 10.72
C ARG A 364 13.92 -39.68 9.32
N ASN A 365 13.60 -40.97 9.19
CA ASN A 365 12.99 -41.58 8.00
C ASN A 365 13.78 -41.33 6.70
N GLY A 366 15.08 -41.64 6.71
CA GLY A 366 15.93 -41.64 5.50
C GLY A 366 16.46 -40.27 5.04
N SER A 367 16.12 -39.20 5.77
CA SER A 367 16.49 -37.81 5.47
C SER A 367 17.95 -37.51 5.83
N ASN A 368 18.61 -36.63 5.05
CA ASN A 368 19.99 -36.22 5.30
C ASN A 368 20.13 -34.71 5.19
N ILE A 369 20.61 -34.06 6.25
CA ILE A 369 20.89 -32.62 6.18
C ILE A 369 22.33 -32.36 5.76
N GLN A 370 22.54 -31.26 5.05
CA GLN A 370 23.86 -30.67 4.84
C GLN A 370 23.96 -29.36 5.65
N LEU A 371 25.00 -29.24 6.50
CA LEU A 371 25.28 -28.06 7.35
C LEU A 371 26.59 -27.37 6.96
#